data_AF-A0AAD0QNG6-F1
#
_entry.id   AF-A0AAD0QNG6-F1
#
_cell.length_a   1.000
_cell.length_b   1.000
_cell.length_c   1.000
_cell.angle_alpha   90.00
_cell.angle_beta   90.00
_cell.angle_gamma   90.00
#
_symmetry.space_group_name_H-M   'P 1'
#
loop_
_entity.id
_entity.type
_entity.pdbx_description
1 polymer ?
#
loop_
_entity_poly.entity_id
_entity_poly.type
_entity_poly.pdbx_seq_one_letter_code
_entity_poly.pdbx_strand_id
1 'polypeptide(L)'
;MTPDDMVVVDSEGKIIEGDRGPSSDTASHLYVYRRRDDIRSIVHTHSTFATAWAATGQDIPYSLAAVADEFGGPVPCAGYAHIGTEQIGEQVMRFIDQCPAVLLRKHGVFTVGASIEKALKAAVMVEDVARTLAYATMIGDISSLPQSEIDANHDRYINRYGTATASTGVTS
;
A
#
# COMPACT_ATOMS: atom_id res chain seq x y z
N MET A 1 -21.43 3.16 -10.85
CA MET A 1 -20.51 3.91 -11.72
C MET A 1 -20.49 3.23 -13.07
N THR A 2 -20.47 4.00 -14.14
CA THR A 2 -20.17 3.55 -15.51
C THR A 2 -18.81 4.10 -15.95
N PRO A 3 -18.22 3.61 -17.05
CA PRO A 3 -17.02 4.23 -17.61
C PRO A 3 -17.17 5.74 -17.89
N ASP A 4 -18.37 6.18 -18.27
CA ASP A 4 -18.68 7.61 -18.53
C ASP A 4 -18.63 8.49 -17.27
N ASP A 5 -18.62 7.88 -16.07
CA ASP A 5 -18.46 8.60 -14.81
C ASP A 5 -16.98 8.93 -14.49
N MET A 6 -16.03 8.41 -15.29
CA MET A 6 -14.60 8.65 -15.09
C MET A 6 -14.20 10.05 -15.52
N VAL A 7 -13.31 10.68 -14.74
CA VAL A 7 -12.79 12.02 -14.99
C VAL A 7 -11.31 11.92 -15.31
N VAL A 8 -10.91 12.49 -16.44
CA VAL A 8 -9.50 12.61 -16.83
C VAL A 8 -9.04 14.03 -16.51
N VAL A 9 -7.89 14.14 -15.85
CA VAL A 9 -7.26 15.42 -15.50
C VAL A 9 -5.84 15.48 -16.07
N ASP A 10 -5.36 16.70 -16.32
CA ASP A 10 -3.95 16.93 -16.64
C ASP A 10 -3.05 16.92 -15.39
N SER A 11 -1.73 17.16 -15.58
CA SER A 11 -0.75 17.17 -14.49
C SER A 11 -0.98 18.25 -13.45
N GLU A 12 -1.76 19.29 -13.79
CA GLU A 12 -2.14 20.41 -12.91
C GLU A 12 -3.50 20.17 -12.24
N GLY A 13 -4.17 19.05 -12.54
CA GLY A 13 -5.47 18.70 -11.98
C GLY A 13 -6.66 19.37 -12.67
N LYS A 14 -6.45 19.99 -13.83
CA LYS A 14 -7.54 20.53 -14.63
C LYS A 14 -8.23 19.40 -15.38
N ILE A 15 -9.55 19.38 -15.36
CA ILE A 15 -10.37 18.41 -16.11
C ILE A 15 -10.12 18.59 -17.61
N ILE A 16 -9.78 17.49 -18.28
CA ILE A 16 -9.64 17.43 -19.74
C ILE A 16 -10.75 16.59 -20.38
N GLU A 17 -11.35 15.64 -19.64
CA GLU A 17 -12.47 14.81 -20.08
C GLU A 17 -13.36 14.42 -18.88
N GLY A 18 -14.67 14.37 -19.11
CA GLY A 18 -15.68 13.98 -18.11
C GLY A 18 -16.54 15.14 -17.60
N ASP A 19 -17.78 14.83 -17.22
CA ASP A 19 -18.78 15.82 -16.74
C ASP A 19 -18.91 15.87 -15.21
N ARG A 20 -18.23 14.97 -14.50
CA ARG A 20 -18.20 14.91 -13.03
C ARG A 20 -17.01 15.69 -12.46
N GLY A 21 -17.11 16.06 -11.19
CA GLY A 21 -15.96 16.52 -10.44
C GLY A 21 -14.96 15.38 -10.19
N PRO A 22 -13.64 15.63 -10.22
CA PRO A 22 -12.64 14.62 -9.90
C PRO A 22 -12.69 14.26 -8.41
N SER A 23 -12.04 13.15 -8.03
CA SER A 23 -11.93 12.74 -6.63
C SER A 23 -11.31 13.84 -5.76
N SER A 24 -11.73 13.94 -4.49
CA SER A 24 -11.08 14.81 -3.50
C SER A 24 -9.60 14.45 -3.28
N ASP A 25 -9.18 13.22 -3.59
CA ASP A 25 -7.79 12.78 -3.46
C ASP A 25 -6.95 13.03 -4.72
N THR A 26 -7.50 13.68 -5.75
CA THR A 26 -6.79 13.92 -7.02
C THR A 26 -5.47 14.65 -6.82
N ALA A 27 -5.40 15.63 -5.92
CA ALA A 27 -4.16 16.33 -5.58
C ALA A 27 -3.08 15.38 -5.03
N SER A 28 -3.48 14.43 -4.17
CA SER A 28 -2.60 13.40 -3.61
C SER A 28 -2.06 12.47 -4.69
N HIS A 29 -2.91 12.03 -5.61
CA HIS A 29 -2.51 11.17 -6.73
C HIS A 29 -1.51 11.89 -7.66
N LEU A 30 -1.83 13.12 -8.07
CA LEU A 30 -0.96 13.92 -8.93
C LEU A 30 0.39 14.23 -8.27
N TYR A 31 0.41 14.46 -6.96
CA TYR A 31 1.66 14.67 -6.21
C TYR A 31 2.64 13.51 -6.39
N VAL A 32 2.14 12.27 -6.30
CA VAL A 32 2.92 11.04 -6.47
C VAL A 32 3.32 10.88 -7.93
N TYR A 33 2.37 10.98 -8.87
CA TYR A 33 2.65 10.79 -10.30
C TYR A 33 3.70 11.77 -10.85
N ARG A 34 3.72 13.03 -10.39
CA ARG A 34 4.74 14.01 -10.83
C ARG A 34 6.16 13.70 -10.32
N ARG A 35 6.33 12.77 -9.38
CA ARG A 35 7.62 12.47 -8.74
C ARG A 35 8.12 11.06 -9.04
N ARG A 36 7.27 10.18 -9.57
CA ARG A 36 7.53 8.75 -9.70
C ARG A 36 6.96 8.21 -11.00
N ASP A 37 7.79 8.18 -12.04
CA ASP A 37 7.43 7.68 -13.37
C ASP A 37 7.20 6.15 -13.40
N ASP A 38 7.73 5.44 -12.41
CA ASP A 38 7.55 4.00 -12.19
C ASP A 38 6.17 3.67 -11.60
N ILE A 39 5.49 4.63 -10.97
CA ILE A 39 4.15 4.48 -10.43
C ILE A 39 3.12 4.92 -11.46
N ARG A 40 2.28 3.99 -11.89
CA ARG A 40 1.26 4.22 -12.93
C ARG A 40 -0.16 3.98 -12.45
N SER A 41 -0.31 3.51 -11.22
CA SER A 41 -1.62 3.26 -10.63
C SER A 41 -1.55 3.42 -9.12
N ILE A 42 -2.61 4.00 -8.57
CA ILE A 42 -2.79 4.24 -7.14
C ILE A 42 -4.19 3.79 -6.77
N VAL A 43 -4.32 3.00 -5.71
CA VAL A 43 -5.61 2.62 -5.13
C VAL A 43 -5.70 3.14 -3.70
N HIS A 44 -6.76 3.89 -3.43
CA HIS A 44 -7.12 4.36 -2.09
C HIS A 44 -8.33 3.58 -1.57
N THR A 45 -8.26 3.11 -0.32
CA THR A 45 -9.37 2.40 0.33
C THR A 45 -9.53 2.81 1.79
N HIS A 46 -10.75 2.72 2.31
CA HIS A 46 -11.04 2.72 3.76
C HIS A 46 -11.41 1.29 4.19
N SER A 47 -10.55 0.32 3.87
CA SER A 47 -10.81 -1.08 4.19
C SER A 47 -10.79 -1.31 5.71
N THR A 48 -11.66 -2.17 6.21
CA THR A 48 -12.04 -2.20 7.64
C THR A 48 -10.86 -2.41 8.57
N PHE A 49 -10.04 -3.44 8.34
CA PHE A 49 -8.99 -3.79 9.29
C PHE A 49 -7.76 -2.91 9.11
N ALA A 50 -7.32 -2.65 7.88
CA ALA A 50 -6.20 -1.74 7.65
C ALA A 50 -6.49 -0.32 8.20
N THR A 51 -7.74 0.14 8.07
CA THR A 51 -8.19 1.40 8.68
C THR A 51 -8.24 1.33 10.21
N ALA A 52 -8.54 0.16 10.80
CA ALA A 52 -8.47 -0.01 12.25
C ALA A 52 -7.03 0.18 12.79
N TRP A 53 -6.03 -0.38 12.10
CA TRP A 53 -4.60 -0.12 12.40
C TRP A 53 -4.23 1.35 12.19
N ALA A 54 -4.66 1.95 11.08
CA ALA A 54 -4.45 3.37 10.82
C ALA A 54 -5.09 4.26 11.90
N ALA A 55 -6.22 3.83 12.47
CA ALA A 55 -6.90 4.54 13.54
C ALA A 55 -6.11 4.50 14.86
N THR A 56 -5.33 3.45 15.14
CA THR A 56 -4.43 3.42 16.31
C THR A 56 -3.13 4.18 16.04
N GLY A 57 -2.78 4.39 14.77
CA GLY A 57 -1.54 5.04 14.36
C GLY A 57 -0.33 4.10 14.48
N GLN A 58 -0.58 2.80 14.34
CA GLN A 58 0.43 1.75 14.40
C GLN A 58 0.68 1.20 13.00
N ASP A 59 1.93 0.87 12.72
CA ASP A 59 2.30 0.07 11.56
C ASP A 59 1.66 -1.32 11.68
N ILE A 60 1.35 -1.95 10.54
CA ILE A 60 1.02 -3.38 10.54
C ILE A 60 2.34 -4.15 10.64
N PRO A 61 2.55 -4.94 11.71
CA PRO A 61 3.85 -5.54 11.97
C PRO A 61 4.17 -6.63 10.96
N TYR A 62 5.45 -6.73 10.61
CA TYR A 62 5.97 -7.89 9.93
C TYR A 62 5.91 -9.11 10.87
N SER A 63 5.04 -10.06 10.56
CA SER A 63 4.84 -11.26 11.39
C SER A 63 4.28 -12.47 10.63
N LEU A 64 4.01 -12.32 9.33
CA LEU A 64 3.53 -13.38 8.45
C LEU A 64 4.34 -13.34 7.15
N ALA A 65 4.62 -14.51 6.57
CA ALA A 65 5.30 -14.62 5.28
C ALA A 65 4.56 -13.85 4.17
N ALA A 66 3.22 -13.78 4.22
CA ALA A 66 2.42 -13.00 3.27
C ALA A 66 2.73 -11.49 3.31
N VAL A 67 3.14 -10.96 4.47
CA VAL A 67 3.61 -9.58 4.59
C VAL A 67 4.98 -9.41 3.92
N ALA A 68 5.87 -10.40 4.08
CA ALA A 68 7.18 -10.43 3.44
C ALA A 68 7.11 -10.43 1.92
N ASP A 69 6.27 -11.32 1.41
CA ASP A 69 6.14 -11.58 -0.01
C ASP A 69 5.76 -10.29 -0.76
N GLU A 70 4.75 -9.54 -0.30
CA GLU A 70 4.28 -8.34 -1.01
C GLU A 70 4.97 -7.04 -0.56
N PHE A 71 5.23 -6.87 0.74
CA PHE A 71 5.58 -5.57 1.32
C PHE A 71 7.06 -5.43 1.68
N GLY A 72 7.81 -6.53 1.78
CA GLY A 72 9.24 -6.51 2.12
C GLY A 72 9.56 -6.04 3.55
N GLY A 73 8.54 -5.81 4.38
CA GLY A 73 8.67 -5.28 5.73
C GLY A 73 7.31 -4.92 6.34
N PRO A 74 7.28 -4.22 7.49
CA PRO A 74 6.05 -3.68 8.06
C PRO A 74 5.33 -2.77 7.07
N VAL A 75 3.99 -2.72 7.13
CA VAL A 75 3.23 -1.71 6.38
C VAL A 75 3.17 -0.43 7.22
N PRO A 76 3.82 0.66 6.79
CA PRO A 76 3.97 1.85 7.62
C PRO A 76 2.64 2.61 7.77
N CYS A 77 2.43 3.18 8.94
CA CYS A 77 1.39 4.17 9.19
C CYS A 77 2.00 5.57 9.18
N ALA A 78 1.77 6.27 8.07
CA ALA A 78 2.13 7.67 7.95
C ALA A 78 1.30 8.55 8.90
N GLY A 79 1.78 9.78 9.11
CA GLY A 79 1.15 10.75 9.98
C GLY A 79 -0.24 11.19 9.49
N TYR A 80 -0.91 12.00 10.32
CA TYR A 80 -2.15 12.64 9.91
C TYR A 80 -1.88 13.68 8.80
N ALA A 81 -2.75 13.73 7.80
CA ALA A 81 -2.68 14.69 6.70
C ALA A 81 -4.08 15.19 6.35
N HIS A 82 -4.18 16.45 5.93
CA HIS A 82 -5.46 17.03 5.53
C HIS A 82 -5.90 16.52 4.15
N ILE A 83 -7.14 16.02 4.09
CA ILE A 83 -7.81 15.57 2.85
C ILE A 83 -7.98 16.76 1.89
N GLY A 84 -7.89 16.52 0.59
CA GLY A 84 -8.07 17.54 -0.45
C GLY A 84 -6.85 18.42 -0.70
N THR A 85 -5.70 18.09 -0.10
CA THR A 85 -4.42 18.80 -0.29
C THR A 85 -3.33 17.81 -0.72
N GLU A 86 -2.18 18.33 -1.14
CA GLU A 86 -1.02 17.49 -1.49
C GLU A 86 -0.39 16.76 -0.29
N GLN A 87 -0.78 17.11 0.95
CA GLN A 87 -0.17 16.56 2.17
C GLN A 87 -0.29 15.03 2.28
N ILE A 88 -1.37 14.44 1.77
CA ILE A 88 -1.49 12.98 1.73
C ILE A 88 -0.44 12.40 0.77
N GLY A 89 -0.27 12.99 -0.41
CA GLY A 89 0.77 12.61 -1.36
C GLY A 89 2.18 12.75 -0.76
N GLU A 90 2.44 13.81 0.00
CA GLU A 90 3.70 13.99 0.74
C GLU A 90 3.95 12.89 1.77
N GLN A 91 2.92 12.51 2.53
CA GLN A 91 3.03 11.41 3.49
C GLN A 91 3.32 10.09 2.78
N VAL A 92 2.57 9.78 1.73
CA VAL A 92 2.76 8.55 0.92
C VAL A 92 4.19 8.49 0.37
N MET A 93 4.69 9.57 -0.25
CA MET A 93 6.03 9.64 -0.83
C MET A 93 7.18 9.35 0.15
N ARG A 94 6.99 9.57 1.46
CA ARG A 94 8.03 9.27 2.47
C ARG A 94 8.27 7.77 2.69
N PHE A 95 7.29 6.94 2.32
CA PHE A 95 7.27 5.52 2.69
C PHE A 95 7.18 4.57 1.48
N ILE A 96 6.74 5.05 0.31
CA ILE A 96 6.54 4.19 -0.87
C ILE A 96 7.79 3.45 -1.38
N ASP A 97 8.99 3.94 -1.06
CA ASP A 97 10.24 3.24 -1.40
C ASP A 97 10.46 1.97 -0.56
N GLN A 98 9.82 1.91 0.61
CA GLN A 98 9.95 0.80 1.55
C GLN A 98 8.82 -0.21 1.38
N CYS A 99 7.62 0.27 1.02
CA CYS A 99 6.43 -0.56 0.94
C CYS A 99 5.45 0.01 -0.10
N PRO A 100 4.86 -0.83 -0.98
CA PRO A 100 3.85 -0.39 -1.95
C PRO A 100 2.51 -0.01 -1.30
N ALA A 101 2.38 -0.13 0.03
CA ALA A 101 1.20 0.25 0.80
C ALA A 101 1.58 1.17 1.96
N VAL A 102 0.76 2.19 2.21
CA VAL A 102 0.94 3.15 3.30
C VAL A 102 -0.40 3.39 3.97
N LEU A 103 -0.48 3.16 5.28
CA LEU A 103 -1.64 3.55 6.08
C LEU A 103 -1.56 5.06 6.38
N LEU A 104 -2.70 5.72 6.43
CA LEU A 104 -2.81 7.13 6.80
C LEU A 104 -3.53 7.26 8.13
N ARG A 105 -2.82 7.78 9.15
CA ARG A 105 -3.35 7.87 10.51
C ARG A 105 -4.71 8.58 10.55
N LYS A 106 -5.73 7.92 11.12
CA LYS A 106 -7.13 8.36 11.18
C LYS A 106 -7.85 8.52 9.83
N HIS A 107 -7.37 7.88 8.77
CA HIS A 107 -7.98 7.98 7.45
C HIS A 107 -8.20 6.60 6.80
N GLY A 108 -7.21 6.06 6.10
CA GLY A 108 -7.36 4.83 5.31
C GLY A 108 -6.02 4.36 4.77
N VAL A 109 -6.01 3.82 3.55
CA VAL A 109 -4.82 3.22 2.93
C VAL A 109 -4.58 3.78 1.55
N PHE A 110 -3.33 4.03 1.20
CA PHE A 110 -2.87 4.27 -0.16
C PHE A 110 -1.95 3.13 -0.60
N THR A 111 -2.17 2.63 -1.80
CA THR A 111 -1.30 1.63 -2.41
C THR A 111 -0.89 2.07 -3.81
N VAL A 112 0.31 1.71 -4.23
CA VAL A 112 0.92 2.14 -5.48
C VAL A 112 1.41 0.95 -6.29
N GLY A 113 1.47 1.10 -7.61
CA GLY A 113 2.01 0.07 -8.48
C GLY A 113 2.31 0.55 -9.89
N ALA A 114 3.15 -0.20 -10.61
CA ALA A 114 3.44 0.02 -12.03
C ALA A 114 2.27 -0.36 -12.96
N SER A 115 1.23 -1.01 -12.42
CA SER A 115 -0.03 -1.32 -13.11
C SER A 115 -1.18 -1.34 -12.10
N ILE A 116 -2.41 -1.30 -12.60
CA ILE A 116 -3.62 -1.33 -11.75
C ILE A 116 -3.72 -2.65 -10.99
N GLU A 117 -3.32 -3.77 -11.60
CA GLU A 117 -3.31 -5.07 -10.96
C GLU A 117 -2.36 -5.11 -9.77
N LYS A 118 -1.17 -4.50 -9.88
CA LYS A 118 -0.21 -4.42 -8.77
C LYS A 118 -0.73 -3.56 -7.62
N ALA A 119 -1.24 -2.37 -7.93
CA ALA A 119 -1.81 -1.49 -6.90
C ALA A 119 -3.02 -2.14 -6.22
N LEU A 120 -3.93 -2.75 -6.98
CA LEU A 120 -5.09 -3.45 -6.44
C LEU A 120 -4.70 -4.67 -5.59
N LYS A 121 -3.72 -5.46 -6.03
CA LYS A 121 -3.20 -6.59 -5.26
C LYS A 121 -2.67 -6.14 -3.91
N ALA A 122 -1.85 -5.09 -3.87
CA ALA A 122 -1.35 -4.52 -2.63
C ALA A 122 -2.51 -4.06 -1.72
N ALA A 123 -3.56 -3.43 -2.27
CA ALA A 123 -4.75 -3.00 -1.52
C ALA A 123 -5.56 -4.17 -0.92
N VAL A 124 -5.66 -5.29 -1.65
CA VAL A 124 -6.33 -6.49 -1.14
C VAL A 124 -5.48 -7.17 -0.07
N MET A 125 -4.17 -7.31 -0.32
CA MET A 125 -3.26 -7.99 0.59
C MET A 125 -3.10 -7.24 1.91
N VAL A 126 -3.00 -5.90 1.89
CA VAL A 126 -2.85 -5.10 3.12
C VAL A 126 -4.07 -5.27 4.04
N GLU A 127 -5.27 -5.32 3.48
CA GLU A 127 -6.49 -5.57 4.25
C GLU A 127 -6.53 -6.98 4.84
N ASP A 128 -6.08 -7.99 4.10
CA ASP A 128 -6.09 -9.38 4.56
C ASP A 128 -5.07 -9.66 5.67
N VAL A 129 -3.84 -9.13 5.53
CA VAL A 129 -2.83 -9.23 6.58
C VAL A 129 -3.21 -8.39 7.80
N ALA A 130 -3.77 -7.19 7.59
CA ALA A 130 -4.28 -6.36 8.69
C ALA A 130 -5.34 -7.08 9.51
N ARG A 131 -6.27 -7.78 8.83
CA ARG A 131 -7.30 -8.59 9.47
C ARG A 131 -6.72 -9.72 10.30
N THR A 132 -5.84 -10.51 9.68
CA THR A 132 -5.22 -11.65 10.34
C THR A 132 -4.47 -11.21 11.60
N LEU A 133 -3.69 -10.13 11.50
CA LEU A 133 -2.89 -9.63 12.62
C LEU A 133 -3.74 -8.96 13.69
N ALA A 134 -4.85 -8.29 13.32
CA ALA A 134 -5.80 -7.79 14.29
C ALA A 134 -6.46 -8.91 15.11
N TYR A 135 -6.73 -10.07 14.50
CA TYR A 135 -7.20 -11.23 15.25
C TYR A 135 -6.10 -11.92 16.04
N ALA A 136 -4.87 -11.97 15.50
CA ALA A 136 -3.74 -12.57 16.20
C ALA A 136 -3.47 -11.90 17.55
N THR A 137 -3.58 -10.56 17.64
CA THR A 137 -3.43 -9.85 18.93
C THR A 137 -4.49 -10.21 19.97
N MET A 138 -5.64 -10.76 19.56
CA MET A 138 -6.67 -11.25 20.49
C MET A 138 -6.38 -12.66 20.99
N ILE A 139 -5.50 -13.40 20.29
CA ILE A 139 -5.14 -14.78 20.60
C ILE A 139 -3.86 -14.83 21.44
N GLY A 140 -2.88 -13.98 21.12
CA GLY A 140 -1.62 -13.89 21.85
C GLY A 140 -0.66 -12.84 21.31
N ASP A 141 0.55 -12.82 21.86
CA ASP A 141 1.59 -11.89 21.44
C ASP A 141 2.13 -12.22 20.04
N ILE A 142 2.36 -11.18 19.25
CA ILE A 142 2.92 -11.30 17.91
C ILE A 142 4.43 -11.03 18.00
N SER A 143 5.25 -11.98 17.56
CA SER A 143 6.70 -11.81 17.41
C SER A 143 7.09 -11.54 15.96
N SER A 144 8.17 -10.80 15.76
CA SER A 144 8.76 -10.57 14.44
C SER A 144 9.82 -11.62 14.09
N LEU A 145 10.07 -11.82 12.80
CA LEU A 145 11.24 -12.58 12.34
C LEU A 145 12.50 -11.69 12.34
N PRO A 146 13.71 -12.27 12.40
CA PRO A 146 14.95 -11.55 12.14
C PRO A 146 14.95 -10.93 10.74
N GLN A 147 15.53 -9.73 10.59
CA GLN A 147 15.55 -8.99 9.30
C GLN A 147 16.12 -9.83 8.14
N SER A 148 17.11 -10.68 8.40
CA SER A 148 17.69 -11.56 7.37
C SER A 148 16.67 -12.53 6.76
N GLU A 149 15.71 -13.02 7.55
CA GLU A 149 14.61 -13.87 7.07
C GLU A 149 13.57 -13.06 6.29
N ILE A 150 13.36 -11.80 6.68
CA ILE A 150 12.46 -10.87 5.97
C ILE A 150 12.97 -10.65 4.55
N ASP A 151 14.23 -10.24 4.44
CA ASP A 151 14.87 -9.90 3.17
C ASP A 151 14.89 -11.11 2.23
N ALA A 152 15.18 -12.30 2.78
CA ALA A 152 15.21 -13.53 2.01
C ALA A 152 13.84 -14.00 1.52
N ASN A 153 12.79 -13.85 2.34
CA ASN A 153 11.42 -14.16 1.92
C ASN A 153 10.95 -13.20 0.82
N HIS A 154 11.28 -11.92 0.95
CA HIS A 154 10.96 -10.92 -0.06
C HIS A 154 11.68 -11.19 -1.38
N ASP A 155 12.99 -11.48 -1.36
CA ASP A 155 13.75 -11.84 -2.57
C ASP A 155 13.18 -13.10 -3.26
N ARG A 156 12.85 -14.12 -2.46
CA ARG A 156 12.21 -15.34 -2.97
C ARG A 156 10.90 -15.01 -3.71
N TYR A 157 10.09 -14.11 -3.16
CA TYR A 157 8.82 -13.75 -3.79
C TYR A 157 9.00 -12.91 -5.06
N ILE A 158 9.78 -11.84 -4.98
CA ILE A 158 9.92 -10.87 -6.07
C ILE A 158 10.72 -11.45 -7.24
N ASN A 159 11.78 -12.22 -6.96
CA ASN A 159 12.75 -12.62 -7.97
C ASN A 159 12.68 -14.11 -8.35
N ARG A 160 12.11 -14.97 -7.50
CA ARG A 160 12.18 -16.43 -7.69
C ARG A 160 10.81 -17.11 -7.78
N TYR A 161 9.73 -16.44 -7.37
CA TYR A 161 8.41 -17.08 -7.27
C TYR A 161 7.93 -17.62 -8.62
N GLY A 162 7.34 -18.81 -8.60
CA GLY A 162 6.94 -19.53 -9.82
C GLY A 162 8.08 -20.26 -10.55
N THR A 163 9.29 -20.27 -9.99
CA THR A 163 10.43 -21.04 -10.51
C THR A 163 10.86 -22.16 -9.54
N ALA A 164 11.64 -23.13 -10.02
CA ALA A 164 12.15 -24.22 -9.19
C ALA A 164 13.04 -23.73 -8.02
N THR A 165 13.71 -22.58 -8.18
CA THR A 165 14.58 -22.00 -7.14
C THR A 165 13.82 -21.30 -6.03
N ALA A 166 12.51 -21.04 -6.18
CA ALA A 166 11.66 -20.60 -5.07
C ALA A 166 11.32 -21.73 -4.09
N SER A 167 11.51 -23.00 -4.48
CA SER A 167 11.25 -24.17 -3.64
C SER A 167 12.48 -24.65 -2.88
N THR A 168 13.67 -24.15 -3.19
CA THR A 168 14.89 -24.37 -2.42
C THR A 168 14.95 -23.36 -1.28
N GLY A 169 15.08 -23.82 -0.04
CA GLY A 169 15.18 -22.96 1.14
C GLY A 169 16.32 -21.94 1.03
N VAL A 170 16.24 -20.88 1.85
CA VAL A 170 17.21 -19.77 1.87
C VAL A 170 18.61 -20.21 2.33
N THR A 171 18.76 -21.40 2.92
CA THR A 171 20.01 -21.83 3.54
C THR A 171 20.94 -22.63 2.61
N SER A 172 22.08 -22.02 2.29
CA SER A 172 23.40 -22.56 2.63
C SER A 172 24.32 -21.42 3.04
#